data_AF-A0A2T6NP68-F1
#
_entry.id   AF-A0A2T6NP68-F1
#
_cell.length_a   1.000
_cell.length_b   1.000
_cell.length_c   1.000
_cell.angle_alpha   90.00
_cell.angle_beta   90.00
_cell.angle_gamma   90.00
#
_symmetry.space_group_name_H-M   'P 1'
#
loop_
_entity.id
_entity.type
_entity.pdbx_description
1 polymer ?
#
loop_
_entity_poly.entity_id
_entity_poly.type
_entity_poly.pdbx_seq_one_letter_code
_entity_poly.pdbx_strand_id
1 'polypeptide(L)'
;MKFFLLFAGLWVFYASVCLAGLFDATEDLEGMVVLHAGDVELLDCPPYGKYDCLSWPSMLLKFRYKEICFTSDTGACSGAGCRGFVAAGTDEIPYYFTTDSFSGDISKYRARFVRCPDMY
;
A
#
# COMPACT_ATOMS: atom_id res chain seq x y z
N MET A 1 26.24 38.41 -51.95
CA MET A 1 26.37 37.60 -50.72
C MET A 1 25.17 37.87 -49.83
N LYS A 2 24.22 36.94 -49.72
CA LYS A 2 23.19 36.98 -48.68
C LYS A 2 22.65 35.56 -48.47
N PHE A 3 23.23 34.89 -47.48
CA PHE A 3 22.92 33.54 -47.05
C PHE A 3 21.64 33.62 -46.18
N PHE A 4 20.54 33.06 -46.65
CA PHE A 4 19.33 32.87 -45.82
C PHE A 4 19.50 31.57 -45.04
N LEU A 5 19.79 31.68 -43.74
CA LEU A 5 19.75 30.57 -42.80
C LEU A 5 18.29 30.27 -42.45
N LEU A 6 17.74 29.20 -43.03
CA LEU A 6 16.48 28.59 -42.59
C LEU A 6 16.77 27.81 -41.30
N PHE A 7 16.38 28.37 -40.15
CA PHE A 7 16.31 27.64 -38.89
C PHE A 7 15.17 26.61 -38.97
N ALA A 8 15.52 25.35 -39.19
CA ALA A 8 14.63 24.22 -39.00
C ALA A 8 14.31 24.13 -37.49
N GLY A 9 13.14 24.63 -37.10
CA GLY A 9 12.63 24.48 -35.74
C GLY A 9 12.30 23.01 -35.48
N LEU A 10 13.19 22.30 -34.79
CA LEU A 10 12.88 21.04 -34.13
C LEU A 10 11.87 21.30 -33.01
N TRP A 11 10.60 21.08 -33.30
CA TRP A 11 9.57 20.90 -32.28
C TRP A 11 9.84 19.57 -31.58
N VAL A 12 10.61 19.63 -30.50
CA VAL A 12 10.72 18.53 -29.54
C VAL A 12 9.37 18.43 -28.83
N PHE A 13 8.48 17.59 -29.37
CA PHE A 13 7.29 17.15 -28.65
C PHE A 13 7.76 16.33 -27.44
N TYR A 14 7.87 17.00 -26.28
CA TYR A 14 7.89 16.35 -24.98
C TYR A 14 6.51 15.71 -24.77
N ALA A 15 6.32 14.49 -25.30
CA ALA A 15 5.24 13.64 -24.85
C ALA A 15 5.55 13.27 -23.40
N SER A 16 4.92 14.00 -22.47
CA SER A 16 4.91 13.63 -21.06
C SER A 16 4.22 12.27 -20.98
N VAL A 17 5.01 11.21 -20.80
CA VAL A 17 4.50 9.86 -20.63
C VAL A 17 3.77 9.84 -19.30
N CYS A 18 2.44 9.93 -19.36
CA CYS A 18 1.59 9.82 -18.18
C CYS A 18 1.56 8.33 -17.80
N LEU A 19 2.47 7.90 -16.93
CA LEU A 19 2.52 6.55 -16.33
C LEU A 19 1.46 6.40 -15.23
N ALA A 20 0.22 6.80 -15.50
CA ALA A 20 -0.89 6.54 -14.60
C ALA A 20 -1.24 5.04 -14.65
N GLY A 21 -1.30 4.37 -13.50
CA GLY A 21 -1.81 2.99 -13.39
C GLY A 21 -0.79 1.85 -13.51
N LEU A 22 0.52 2.10 -13.69
CA LEU A 22 1.51 0.98 -13.79
C LEU A 22 1.61 0.16 -12.49
N PHE A 23 1.27 0.76 -11.34
CA PHE A 23 1.31 0.13 -10.03
C PHE A 23 -0.09 -0.01 -9.40
N ASP A 24 -1.15 0.17 -10.20
CA ASP A 24 -2.51 0.06 -9.73
C ASP A 24 -2.99 -1.38 -9.77
N ALA A 25 -3.29 -1.94 -8.60
CA ALA A 25 -3.80 -3.28 -8.39
C ALA A 25 -5.33 -3.34 -8.36
N THR A 26 -6.03 -2.38 -8.96
CA THR A 26 -7.50 -2.38 -9.01
C THR A 26 -8.06 -3.61 -9.71
N GLU A 27 -7.46 -4.10 -10.80
CA GLU A 27 -7.91 -5.32 -11.49
C GLU A 27 -7.79 -6.57 -10.60
N ASP A 28 -6.80 -6.61 -9.71
CA ASP A 28 -6.59 -7.72 -8.77
C ASP A 28 -7.72 -7.86 -7.74
N LEU A 29 -8.62 -6.88 -7.62
CA LEU A 29 -9.79 -6.94 -6.75
C LEU A 29 -10.95 -7.74 -7.34
N GLU A 30 -10.95 -7.99 -8.65
CA GLU A 30 -12.05 -8.70 -9.28
C GLU A 30 -12.21 -10.11 -8.69
N GLY A 31 -13.44 -10.43 -8.26
CA GLY A 31 -13.76 -11.72 -7.64
C GLY A 31 -13.26 -11.89 -6.20
N MET A 32 -12.64 -10.88 -5.60
CA MET A 32 -12.27 -10.92 -4.18
C MET A 32 -13.43 -10.53 -3.27
N VAL A 33 -13.46 -11.12 -2.07
CA VAL A 33 -14.40 -10.79 -0.99
C VAL A 33 -13.66 -10.00 0.08
N VAL A 34 -14.20 -8.84 0.44
CA VAL A 34 -13.69 -8.03 1.54
C VAL A 34 -13.95 -8.75 2.87
N LEU A 35 -12.88 -9.08 3.58
CA LEU A 35 -12.93 -9.70 4.91
C LEU A 35 -13.03 -8.62 5.99
N HIS A 36 -12.21 -7.58 5.87
CA HIS A 36 -12.16 -6.46 6.81
C HIS A 36 -11.80 -5.17 6.09
N ALA A 37 -12.45 -4.06 6.44
CA ALA A 37 -12.11 -2.72 5.94
C ALA A 37 -12.06 -1.70 7.08
N GLY A 38 -11.28 -0.64 6.88
CA GLY A 38 -11.25 0.52 7.78
C GLY A 38 -9.89 1.21 7.84
N ASP A 39 -9.77 2.08 8.83
CA ASP A 39 -8.49 2.69 9.16
C ASP A 39 -7.59 1.65 9.85
N VAL A 40 -6.34 1.60 9.42
CA VAL A 40 -5.29 0.68 9.85
C VAL A 40 -4.16 1.49 10.45
N GLU A 41 -3.61 0.99 11.55
CA GLU A 41 -2.45 1.57 12.20
C GLU A 41 -1.29 0.58 12.25
N LEU A 42 -0.08 1.12 12.14
CA LEU A 42 1.14 0.38 12.41
C LEU A 42 1.30 0.22 13.93
N LEU A 43 1.47 -1.02 14.37
CA LEU A 43 1.79 -1.37 15.74
C LEU A 43 3.29 -1.56 15.86
N ASP A 44 3.97 -0.49 16.27
CA ASP A 44 5.38 -0.55 16.64
C ASP A 44 5.58 -1.32 17.94
N CYS A 45 6.74 -1.98 18.07
CA CYS A 45 7.08 -2.66 19.31
C CYS A 45 7.19 -1.62 20.45
N PRO A 46 6.48 -1.81 21.58
CA PRO A 46 6.62 -0.93 22.72
C PRO A 46 8.08 -0.97 23.24
N PRO A 47 8.78 0.17 23.37
CA PRO A 47 10.19 0.20 23.74
C PRO A 47 10.46 -0.28 25.17
N TYR A 48 9.42 -0.28 26.01
CA TYR A 48 9.47 -0.76 27.39
C TYR A 48 8.26 -1.65 27.61
N GLY A 49 8.47 -2.93 27.97
CA GLY A 49 7.34 -3.82 28.22
C GLY A 49 7.69 -5.31 28.30
N LYS A 50 6.64 -6.13 28.26
CA LYS A 50 6.69 -7.61 28.27
C LYS A 50 7.06 -8.22 26.92
N TYR A 51 7.24 -7.40 25.89
CA TYR A 51 7.45 -7.84 24.52
C TYR A 51 8.93 -7.84 24.16
N ASP A 52 9.38 -8.92 23.52
CA ASP A 52 10.70 -8.99 22.93
C ASP A 52 10.68 -8.34 21.54
N CYS A 53 11.23 -7.14 21.44
CA CYS A 53 11.25 -6.40 20.17
C CYS A 53 12.13 -7.05 19.10
N LEU A 54 13.03 -7.98 19.45
CA LEU A 54 13.81 -8.72 18.46
C LEU A 54 12.96 -9.73 17.70
N SER A 55 11.88 -10.23 18.31
CA SER A 55 10.91 -11.13 17.69
C SER A 55 9.61 -10.45 17.27
N TRP A 56 9.53 -9.12 17.39
CA TRP A 56 8.36 -8.36 16.97
C TRP A 56 8.13 -8.50 15.46
N PRO A 57 6.91 -8.83 15.01
CA PRO A 57 6.64 -8.95 13.59
C PRO A 57 6.89 -7.64 12.86
N SER A 58 7.65 -7.69 11.78
CA SER A 58 7.79 -6.56 10.87
C SER A 58 6.43 -6.20 10.27
N MET A 59 6.13 -4.90 10.17
CA MET A 59 4.87 -4.41 9.58
C MET A 59 3.62 -5.04 10.23
N LEU A 60 3.60 -5.09 11.56
CA LEU A 60 2.40 -5.49 12.30
C LEU A 60 1.36 -4.38 12.22
N LEU A 61 0.20 -4.70 11.66
CA LEU A 61 -0.90 -3.77 11.42
C LEU A 61 -2.12 -4.17 12.23
N LYS A 62 -2.89 -3.19 12.70
CA LYS A 62 -4.18 -3.38 13.38
C LYS A 62 -5.24 -2.51 12.76
N PHE A 63 -6.44 -3.04 12.58
CA PHE A 63 -7.61 -2.20 12.28
C PHE A 63 -7.98 -1.39 13.53
N ARG A 64 -7.92 -0.07 13.47
CA ARG A 64 -8.02 0.82 14.65
C ARG A 64 -9.23 0.53 15.56
N TYR A 65 -10.35 0.15 14.96
CA TYR A 65 -11.62 -0.09 15.67
C TYR A 65 -12.02 -1.57 15.75
N LYS A 66 -11.08 -2.50 15.51
CA LYS A 66 -11.35 -3.95 15.53
C LYS A 66 -10.19 -4.70 16.19
N GLU A 67 -10.48 -5.81 16.84
CA GLU A 67 -9.47 -6.74 17.36
C GLU A 67 -8.96 -7.68 16.25
N ILE A 68 -8.49 -7.08 15.15
CA ILE A 68 -7.96 -7.79 13.98
C ILE A 68 -6.57 -7.25 13.68
N CYS A 69 -5.58 -8.13 13.78
CA CYS A 69 -4.19 -7.82 13.49
C CYS A 69 -3.65 -8.72 12.38
N PHE A 70 -2.77 -8.16 11.56
CA PHE A 70 -2.16 -8.86 10.45
C PHE A 70 -0.77 -8.28 10.18
N THR A 71 0.13 -9.11 9.66
CA THR A 71 1.40 -8.64 9.10
C THR A 71 1.24 -8.44 7.61
N SER A 72 1.97 -7.48 7.06
CA SER A 72 1.99 -7.20 5.62
C SER A 72 3.41 -7.05 5.10
N ASP A 73 3.58 -7.08 3.78
CA ASP A 73 4.87 -6.76 3.15
C ASP A 73 5.29 -5.30 3.46
N THR A 74 6.60 -5.02 3.39
CA THR A 74 7.18 -3.69 3.66
C THR A 74 6.58 -2.62 2.77
N GLY A 75 6.25 -1.46 3.35
CA GLY A 75 5.70 -0.32 2.61
C GLY A 75 4.17 -0.29 2.56
N ALA A 76 3.48 -1.33 3.06
CA ALA A 76 2.01 -1.39 3.10
C ALA A 76 1.36 -0.23 3.89
N CYS A 77 2.06 0.29 4.89
CA CYS A 77 1.62 1.44 5.66
C CYS A 77 2.82 2.19 6.21
N SER A 78 3.27 3.22 5.49
CA SER A 78 4.51 3.97 5.76
C SER A 78 4.28 5.31 6.47
N GLY A 79 3.08 5.56 7.02
CA GLY A 79 2.71 6.84 7.64
C GLY A 79 1.77 6.73 8.85
N ALA A 80 1.37 7.89 9.38
CA ALA A 80 0.47 8.01 10.52
C ALA A 80 -1.00 7.71 10.14
N GLY A 81 -1.30 6.44 9.97
CA GLY A 81 -2.63 5.94 9.64
C GLY A 81 -2.80 5.67 8.15
N CYS A 82 -3.24 4.47 7.84
CA CYS A 82 -3.55 4.02 6.49
C CYS A 82 -5.02 3.68 6.40
N ARG A 83 -5.58 3.72 5.20
CA ARG A 83 -6.94 3.27 4.95
C ARG A 83 -6.90 2.20 3.89
N GLY A 84 -7.55 1.09 4.20
CA GLY A 84 -7.54 -0.03 3.30
C GLY A 84 -8.50 -1.12 3.73
N PHE A 85 -8.36 -2.25 3.08
CA PHE A 85 -9.14 -3.44 3.37
C PHE A 85 -8.33 -4.69 3.07
N VAL A 86 -8.61 -5.73 3.85
CA VAL A 86 -8.11 -7.08 3.58
C VAL A 86 -9.20 -7.83 2.84
N ALA A 87 -8.84 -8.39 1.69
CA ALA A 87 -9.73 -9.19 0.86
C ALA A 87 -9.06 -10.52 0.51
N ALA A 88 -9.87 -11.53 0.21
CA ALA A 88 -9.39 -12.83 -0.25
C ALA A 88 -10.25 -13.32 -1.42
N GLY A 89 -9.62 -13.98 -2.38
CA GLY A 89 -10.31 -14.65 -3.48
C GLY A 89 -10.66 -16.09 -3.12
N THR A 90 -10.93 -16.90 -4.15
CA THR A 90 -11.19 -18.34 -4.02
C THR A 90 -9.99 -19.15 -3.54
N ASP A 91 -8.79 -18.57 -3.60
CA ASP A 91 -7.55 -19.17 -3.08
C ASP A 91 -7.40 -19.04 -1.56
N GLU A 92 -8.32 -18.32 -0.91
CA GLU A 92 -8.33 -18.02 0.52
C GLU A 92 -7.07 -17.30 1.02
N ILE A 93 -6.25 -16.74 0.12
CA ILE A 93 -5.04 -16.00 0.48
C ILE A 93 -5.44 -14.55 0.75
N PRO A 94 -5.24 -14.03 1.97
CA PRO A 94 -5.58 -12.66 2.28
C PRO A 94 -4.55 -11.69 1.73
N TYR A 95 -5.03 -10.64 1.08
CA TYR A 95 -4.25 -9.51 0.59
C TYR A 95 -4.76 -8.21 1.21
N TYR A 96 -3.83 -7.35 1.61
CA TYR A 96 -4.13 -6.00 2.07
C TYR A 96 -4.04 -5.03 0.90
N PHE A 97 -5.13 -4.33 0.65
CA PHE A 97 -5.24 -3.29 -0.35
C PHE A 97 -5.31 -1.93 0.35
N THR A 98 -4.49 -1.00 -0.09
CA THR A 98 -4.45 0.38 0.42
C THR A 98 -4.43 1.34 -0.75
N THR A 99 -5.04 2.49 -0.57
CA THR A 99 -5.00 3.56 -1.57
C THR A 99 -3.87 4.53 -1.27
N ASP A 100 -3.05 4.84 -2.26
CA ASP A 100 -2.15 5.99 -2.17
C ASP A 100 -2.97 7.28 -2.21
N SER A 101 -2.74 8.18 -1.24
CA SER A 101 -3.54 9.40 -1.13
C SER A 101 -3.21 10.44 -2.21
N PHE A 102 -2.06 10.32 -2.88
CA PHE A 102 -1.58 11.26 -3.88
C PHE A 102 -1.93 10.81 -5.30
N SER A 103 -1.70 9.54 -5.65
CA SER A 103 -2.03 9.01 -6.98
C SER A 103 -3.44 8.44 -7.07
N GLY A 104 -4.04 8.01 -5.95
CA GLY A 104 -5.30 7.29 -5.93
C GLY A 104 -5.17 5.82 -6.36
N ASP A 105 -3.96 5.38 -6.74
CA ASP A 105 -3.71 4.00 -7.14
C ASP A 105 -3.92 3.05 -5.95
N ILE A 106 -4.41 1.85 -6.25
CA ILE A 106 -4.53 0.80 -5.25
C ILE A 106 -3.24 -0.01 -5.22
N SER A 107 -2.60 -0.08 -4.07
CA SER A 107 -1.47 -0.98 -3.83
C SER A 107 -1.94 -2.27 -3.17
N LYS A 108 -1.34 -3.40 -3.57
CA LYS A 108 -1.63 -4.73 -3.04
C LYS A 108 -0.42 -5.31 -2.32
N TYR A 109 -0.66 -5.84 -1.13
CA TYR A 109 0.36 -6.48 -0.31
C TYR A 109 -0.16 -7.81 0.21
N ARG A 110 0.72 -8.81 0.37
CA ARG A 110 0.31 -10.06 1.02
C ARG A 110 0.01 -9.77 2.48
N ALA A 111 -1.12 -10.25 2.98
CA ALA A 111 -1.47 -10.18 4.39
C ALA A 111 -1.34 -11.56 5.06
N ARG A 112 -1.08 -11.57 6.36
CA ARG A 112 -1.19 -12.77 7.20
C ARG A 112 -1.78 -12.39 8.54
N PHE A 113 -2.94 -12.95 8.87
CA PHE A 113 -3.56 -12.73 10.17
C PHE A 113 -2.70 -13.29 11.29
N VAL A 114 -2.58 -12.52 12.36
CA VAL A 114 -1.87 -12.89 13.58
C VAL A 114 -2.71 -12.51 14.79
N ARG A 115 -2.41 -13.11 15.93
CA ARG A 115 -3.04 -12.70 17.18
C ARG A 115 -2.61 -11.27 17.52
N CYS A 116 -3.58 -10.40 17.83
CA CYS A 116 -3.25 -9.07 18.31
C CYS A 116 -2.43 -9.14 19.61
N PRO A 117 -1.33 -8.37 19.72
CA PRO A 117 -0.63 -8.22 20.99
C PRO A 117 -1.56 -7.51 21.97
N ASP A 118 -1.50 -7.97 23.21
CA ASP A 118 -2.20 -7.38 24.34
C ASP A 118 -1.46 -6.12 24.82
N MET A 119 -1.78 -4.99 24.20
CA MET A 119 -1.05 -3.73 24.39
C MET A 119 -1.50 -2.96 25.65
N TYR A 120 -2.59 -3.37 26.33
CA TYR A 120 -3.15 -2.72 27.52
C TYR A 120 -3.89 -3.67 28.44
#